data_AF-A0A7S3WX08-F1
#
_entry.id   AF-A0A7S3WX08-F1
#
_cell.length_a   1.000
_cell.length_b   1.000
_cell.length_c   1.000
_cell.angle_alpha   90.00
_cell.angle_beta   90.00
_cell.angle_gamma   90.00
#
_symmetry.space_group_name_H-M   'P 1'
#
loop_
_entity.id
_entity.type
_entity.pdbx_description
1 polymer ?
#
loop_
_entity_poly.entity_id
_entity_poly.type
_entity_poly.pdbx_seq_one_letter_code
_entity_poly.pdbx_strand_id
1 'polypeptide(L)'
;DQQRIGIYFVPQLGLAPPWCSFLDSITEELEESTKKVVFDDYQFVTNDQLEQLGATELVGTKFLQPYMHGYFMDHRLHAKLKAAMEPFAFEEYRKQRISKRIEAKRTMRTRLTKSKVEV
;
A
#
# COMPACT_ATOMS: atom_id res chain seq x y z
N ASP A 1 5.95 -28.26 -47.48
CA ASP A 1 6.50 -28.04 -46.14
C ASP A 1 7.97 -27.69 -46.20
N GLN A 2 8.34 -26.52 -45.67
CA GLN A 2 9.73 -26.10 -45.59
C GLN A 2 10.17 -26.15 -44.12
N GLN A 3 11.14 -27.02 -43.82
CA GLN A 3 11.76 -27.11 -42.49
C GLN A 3 12.42 -25.75 -42.17
N ARG A 4 11.90 -25.08 -41.14
CA ARG A 4 12.54 -23.89 -40.56
C ARG A 4 13.51 -24.34 -39.48
N ILE A 5 14.74 -23.86 -39.55
CA ILE A 5 15.74 -24.05 -38.51
C ILE A 5 15.46 -23.02 -37.41
N GLY A 6 15.30 -23.46 -36.17
CA GLY A 6 15.12 -22.58 -35.01
C GLY A 6 16.46 -21.99 -34.57
N ILE A 7 16.60 -20.67 -34.68
CA ILE A 7 17.76 -19.92 -34.19
C ILE A 7 17.26 -19.05 -33.03
N TYR A 8 17.97 -19.08 -31.90
CA TYR A 8 17.60 -18.35 -30.69
C TYR A 8 18.69 -17.34 -30.34
N PHE A 9 18.29 -16.15 -29.92
CA PHE A 9 19.17 -15.09 -29.43
C PHE A 9 18.89 -14.85 -27.94
N VAL A 10 19.95 -14.74 -27.14
CA VAL A 10 19.87 -14.53 -25.68
C VAL A 10 20.67 -13.26 -25.33
N PRO A 11 20.01 -12.11 -25.09
CA PRO A 11 20.68 -10.82 -24.90
C PRO A 11 21.53 -10.77 -23.61
N GLN A 12 21.25 -11.63 -22.61
CA GLN A 12 22.02 -11.70 -21.36
C GLN A 12 23.43 -12.26 -21.53
N LEU A 13 23.71 -12.97 -22.63
CA LEU A 13 25.01 -13.59 -22.89
C LEU A 13 25.98 -12.64 -23.63
N GLY A 14 25.47 -11.58 -24.25
CA GLY A 14 26.27 -10.61 -24.98
C GLY A 14 25.49 -9.89 -26.07
N LEU A 15 26.14 -8.90 -26.67
CA LEU A 15 25.58 -8.08 -27.76
C LEU A 15 25.38 -8.89 -29.04
N ALA A 16 24.42 -8.48 -29.87
CA ALA A 16 24.23 -9.08 -31.17
C ALA A 16 25.45 -8.85 -32.09
N PRO A 17 25.75 -9.79 -32.99
CA PRO A 17 26.75 -9.59 -34.03
C PRO A 17 26.45 -8.33 -34.88
N PRO A 18 27.47 -7.68 -35.48
CA PRO A 18 27.28 -6.40 -36.17
C PRO A 18 26.33 -6.47 -37.38
N TRP A 19 26.17 -7.64 -37.99
CA TRP A 19 25.24 -7.90 -39.10
C TRP A 19 23.79 -8.16 -38.65
N CYS A 20 23.57 -8.26 -37.34
CA CYS A 20 22.27 -8.44 -36.70
C CYS A 20 22.02 -7.41 -35.58
N SER A 21 22.59 -6.21 -35.68
CA SER A 21 22.43 -5.13 -34.68
C SER A 21 20.96 -4.76 -34.41
N PHE A 22 20.07 -4.99 -35.38
CA PHE A 22 18.63 -4.78 -35.21
C PHE A 22 17.99 -5.70 -34.16
N LEU A 23 18.56 -6.88 -33.89
CA LEU A 23 18.05 -7.78 -32.84
C LEU A 23 18.18 -7.14 -31.46
N ASP A 24 19.26 -6.41 -31.19
CA ASP A 24 19.45 -5.71 -29.91
C ASP A 24 18.34 -4.66 -29.71
N SER A 25 18.03 -3.87 -30.74
CA SER A 25 16.94 -2.88 -30.72
C SER A 25 15.57 -3.52 -30.46
N ILE A 26 15.24 -4.62 -31.14
CA ILE A 26 13.98 -5.34 -30.90
C ILE A 26 13.93 -5.89 -29.48
N THR A 27 15.02 -6.46 -29.00
CA THR A 27 15.06 -7.00 -27.63
C THR A 27 14.93 -5.90 -26.58
N GLU A 28 15.53 -4.74 -26.80
CA GLU A 28 15.45 -3.58 -25.90
C GLU A 28 14.02 -3.02 -25.84
N GLU A 29 13.36 -2.83 -26.99
CA GLU A 29 11.96 -2.39 -27.06
C GLU A 29 11.01 -3.40 -26.40
N LEU A 30 11.24 -4.70 -26.62
CA LEU A 30 10.44 -5.76 -26.01
C LEU A 30 10.61 -5.77 -24.49
N GLU A 31 11.84 -5.62 -24.00
CA GLU A 31 12.11 -5.50 -22.56
C GLU A 31 11.44 -4.27 -21.94
N GLU A 32 11.47 -3.12 -22.60
CA GLU A 32 10.81 -1.91 -22.11
C GLU A 32 9.30 -2.07 -22.03
N SER A 33 8.68 -2.75 -23.00
CA SER A 33 7.24 -3.03 -22.99
C SER A 33 6.81 -3.94 -21.83
N THR A 34 7.65 -4.90 -21.43
CA THR A 34 7.40 -5.76 -20.27
C THR A 34 7.58 -5.03 -18.93
N LYS A 35 8.38 -3.96 -18.91
CA LYS A 35 8.67 -3.13 -17.73
C LYS A 35 7.68 -1.97 -17.56
N LYS A 36 6.47 -2.03 -18.13
CA LYS A 36 5.38 -1.13 -17.72
C LYS A 36 4.91 -1.47 -16.31
N VAL A 37 5.70 -1.03 -15.35
CA VAL A 37 5.46 -0.98 -13.91
C VAL A 37 4.36 0.07 -13.68
N VAL A 38 3.12 -0.28 -14.05
CA VAL A 38 1.91 0.48 -13.70
C VAL A 38 1.61 0.19 -12.23
N PHE A 39 2.38 0.79 -11.33
CA PHE A 39 2.14 0.69 -9.88
C PHE A 39 1.70 2.02 -9.25
N ASP A 40 1.38 3.05 -10.05
CA ASP A 40 0.90 4.33 -9.50
C ASP A 40 -0.41 4.17 -8.70
N ASP A 41 -1.24 3.20 -9.06
CA ASP A 41 -2.53 2.95 -8.40
C ASP A 41 -2.50 1.80 -7.37
N TYR A 42 -1.32 1.22 -7.08
CA TYR A 42 -1.20 0.10 -6.15
C TYR A 42 -0.52 0.50 -4.85
N GLN A 43 -1.13 0.09 -3.73
CA GLN A 43 -0.57 0.24 -2.41
C GLN A 43 -0.05 -1.11 -1.89
N PHE A 44 1.17 -1.12 -1.36
CA PHE A 44 1.71 -2.29 -0.68
C PHE A 44 1.08 -2.45 0.72
N VAL A 45 0.64 -3.66 1.03
CA VAL A 45 0.01 -4.04 2.29
C VAL A 45 0.73 -5.27 2.86
N THR A 46 1.15 -5.20 4.12
CA THR A 46 1.77 -6.35 4.81
C THR A 46 0.71 -7.36 5.28
N ASN A 47 1.11 -8.59 5.61
CA ASN A 47 0.19 -9.59 6.15
C ASN A 47 -0.56 -9.08 7.39
N ASP A 48 0.16 -8.47 8.34
CA ASP A 48 -0.44 -7.90 9.56
C ASP A 48 -1.46 -6.80 9.24
N GLN A 49 -1.19 -5.94 8.25
CA GLN A 49 -2.12 -4.91 7.82
C GLN A 49 -3.35 -5.50 7.13
N LEU A 50 -3.18 -6.59 6.37
CA LEU A 50 -4.29 -7.27 5.72
C LEU A 50 -5.22 -7.95 6.74
N GLU A 51 -4.64 -8.54 7.79
CA GLU A 51 -5.39 -9.09 8.92
C GLU A 51 -6.12 -8.01 9.70
N GLN A 52 -5.45 -6.88 9.98
CA GLN A 52 -6.09 -5.72 10.59
C GLN A 52 -7.25 -5.24 9.75
N LEU A 53 -7.10 -5.19 8.41
CA LEU A 53 -8.13 -4.76 7.46
C LEU A 53 -9.31 -5.75 7.33
N GLY A 54 -9.24 -6.93 7.95
CA GLY A 54 -10.23 -8.01 7.78
C GLY A 54 -10.30 -8.54 6.34
N ALA A 55 -9.24 -8.34 5.56
CA ALA A 55 -9.21 -8.59 4.12
C ALA A 55 -8.48 -9.90 3.75
N THR A 56 -8.30 -10.81 4.71
CA THR A 56 -7.63 -12.10 4.53
C THR A 56 -8.34 -13.00 3.51
N GLU A 57 -9.66 -12.85 3.35
CA GLU A 57 -10.46 -13.59 2.36
C GLU A 57 -10.12 -13.23 0.91
N LEU A 58 -9.47 -12.07 0.67
CA LEU A 58 -9.06 -11.64 -0.67
C LEU A 58 -7.76 -12.30 -1.13
N VAL A 59 -7.08 -13.05 -0.26
CA VAL A 59 -5.84 -13.76 -0.61
C VAL A 59 -6.13 -14.83 -1.67
N GLY A 60 -5.38 -14.81 -2.77
CA GLY A 60 -5.58 -15.72 -3.91
C GLY A 60 -6.59 -15.22 -4.95
N THR A 61 -7.24 -14.08 -4.71
CA THR A 61 -8.06 -13.40 -5.72
C THR A 61 -7.25 -12.45 -6.59
N LYS A 62 -7.83 -11.96 -7.69
CA LYS A 62 -7.19 -11.00 -8.60
C LYS A 62 -6.96 -9.61 -7.97
N PHE A 63 -7.52 -9.34 -6.79
CA PHE A 63 -7.43 -8.06 -6.11
C PHE A 63 -6.16 -7.88 -5.29
N LEU A 64 -5.47 -8.98 -4.96
CA LEU A 64 -4.21 -9.00 -4.24
C LEU A 64 -3.13 -9.67 -5.08
N GLN A 65 -2.11 -8.91 -5.45
CA GLN A 65 -0.96 -9.45 -6.15
C GLN A 65 0.16 -9.76 -5.16
N PRO A 66 0.59 -11.02 -5.00
CA PRO A 66 1.65 -11.38 -4.06
C PRO A 66 2.96 -10.71 -4.48
N TYR A 67 3.63 -10.06 -3.55
CA TYR A 67 4.92 -9.42 -3.79
C TYR A 67 5.81 -9.44 -2.56
N MET A 68 6.99 -10.04 -2.70
CA MET A 68 7.99 -10.19 -1.63
C MET A 68 7.40 -10.83 -0.36
N HIS A 69 6.97 -10.02 0.61
CA HIS A 69 6.50 -10.41 1.94
C HIS A 69 5.09 -9.88 2.26
N GLY A 70 4.36 -9.44 1.24
CA GLY A 70 3.00 -8.91 1.36
C GLY A 70 2.27 -8.95 0.03
N TYR A 71 1.35 -8.01 -0.14
CA TYR A 71 0.51 -7.93 -1.33
C TYR A 71 0.43 -6.51 -1.83
N PHE A 72 0.36 -6.35 -3.15
CA PHE A 72 -0.13 -5.13 -3.76
C PHE A 72 -1.66 -5.18 -3.89
N MET A 73 -2.31 -4.14 -3.40
CA MET A 73 -3.75 -3.93 -3.48
C MET A 73 -4.02 -2.62 -4.22
N ASP A 74 -5.08 -2.54 -5.03
CA ASP A 74 -5.54 -1.27 -5.60
C ASP A 74 -5.79 -0.24 -4.48
N HIS A 75 -5.20 0.94 -4.59
CA HIS A 75 -5.32 2.02 -3.63
C HIS A 75 -6.79 2.37 -3.32
N ARG A 76 -7.67 2.30 -4.31
CA ARG A 76 -9.11 2.54 -4.15
C ARG A 76 -9.78 1.49 -3.28
N LEU A 77 -9.36 0.23 -3.41
CA LEU A 77 -9.88 -0.87 -2.59
C LEU A 77 -9.38 -0.73 -1.15
N HIS A 78 -8.09 -0.44 -0.97
CA HIS A 78 -7.51 -0.19 0.35
C HIS A 78 -8.24 0.96 1.08
N ALA A 79 -8.50 2.07 0.39
CA ALA A 79 -9.23 3.21 0.97
C ALA A 79 -10.65 2.84 1.41
N LYS A 80 -11.37 2.02 0.62
CA LYS A 80 -12.71 1.54 0.98
C LYS A 80 -12.69 0.64 2.21
N LEU A 81 -11.75 -0.30 2.28
CA LEU A 81 -11.61 -1.21 3.43
C LEU A 81 -11.29 -0.42 4.70
N LYS A 82 -10.36 0.54 4.61
CA LYS A 82 -10.03 1.43 5.73
C LYS A 82 -11.23 2.25 6.21
N ALA A 83 -12.02 2.79 5.28
CA ALA A 83 -13.24 3.54 5.61
C ALA A 83 -14.33 2.65 6.25
N ALA A 84 -14.45 1.39 5.81
CA ALA A 84 -15.41 0.45 6.37
C ALA A 84 -15.06 0.02 7.80
N MET A 85 -13.76 -0.07 8.10
CA MET A 85 -13.26 -0.46 9.43
C MET A 85 -13.28 0.65 10.47
N GLU A 86 -13.03 1.88 10.05
CA GLU A 86 -12.94 3.04 10.94
C GLU A 86 -14.10 4.04 10.73
N PRO A 87 -15.38 3.64 10.84
CA PRO A 87 -16.49 4.55 10.57
C PRO A 87 -16.58 5.70 11.58
N PHE A 88 -16.06 5.53 12.80
CA PHE A 88 -16.16 6.51 13.89
C PHE A 88 -14.84 7.20 14.27
N ALA A 89 -13.72 6.88 13.61
CA ALA A 89 -12.41 7.42 14.01
C ALA A 89 -12.37 8.96 14.05
N PHE A 90 -13.05 9.63 13.10
CA PHE A 90 -13.15 11.09 13.09
C PHE A 90 -13.97 11.64 14.28
N GLU A 91 -15.09 11.00 14.61
CA GLU A 91 -15.94 11.44 15.72
C GLU A 91 -15.28 11.19 17.08
N GLU A 92 -14.61 10.06 17.25
CA GLU A 92 -13.84 9.75 18.45
C GLU A 92 -12.68 10.71 18.63
N TYR A 93 -11.92 10.98 17.56
CA TYR A 93 -10.85 11.98 17.58
C TYR A 93 -11.41 13.36 18.00
N ARG A 94 -12.56 13.76 17.47
CA ARG A 94 -13.23 15.01 17.85
C ARG A 94 -13.66 15.02 19.32
N LYS A 95 -14.27 13.94 19.82
CA LYS A 95 -14.68 13.80 21.24
C LYS A 95 -13.48 13.84 22.19
N GLN A 96 -12.38 13.17 21.82
CA GLN A 96 -11.13 13.20 22.59
C GLN A 96 -10.51 14.60 22.64
N ARG A 97 -10.54 15.36 21.53
CA ARG A 97 -10.06 16.76 21.54
C ARG A 97 -10.91 17.67 22.41
N ILE A 98 -12.23 17.51 22.38
CA ILE A 98 -13.15 18.31 23.20
C ILE A 98 -12.96 17.98 24.69
N SER A 99 -12.90 16.70 25.06
CA SER A 99 -12.67 16.27 26.45
C SER A 99 -11.34 16.76 27.00
N LYS A 100 -10.23 16.61 26.25
CA LYS A 100 -8.92 17.19 26.62
C LYS A 100 -9.00 18.70 26.86
N ARG A 101 -9.76 19.43 26.02
CA ARG A 101 -9.93 20.88 26.18
C ARG A 101 -10.77 21.24 27.41
N ILE A 102 -11.76 20.44 27.77
CA ILE A 102 -12.56 20.61 28.99
C ILE A 102 -11.71 20.32 30.23
N GLU A 103 -10.91 19.25 30.20
CA GLU A 103 -10.05 18.84 31.30
C GLU A 103 -8.96 19.88 31.59
N ALA A 104 -8.32 20.43 30.56
CA ALA A 104 -7.39 21.55 30.69
C ALA A 104 -8.03 22.80 31.33
N LYS A 105 -9.32 23.07 31.05
CA LYS A 105 -10.06 24.15 31.73
C LYS A 105 -10.43 23.79 33.16
N ARG A 106 -10.65 22.51 33.48
CA ARG A 106 -10.98 22.04 34.84
C ARG A 106 -9.78 22.11 35.78
N THR A 107 -8.56 21.79 35.32
CA THR A 107 -7.34 21.90 36.15
C THR A 107 -7.01 23.34 36.52
N MET A 108 -7.32 24.32 35.65
CA MET A 108 -7.21 25.75 35.97
C MET A 108 -8.26 26.25 36.98
N ARG A 109 -9.38 25.54 37.15
CA ARG A 109 -10.42 25.89 38.13
C ARG A 109 -10.03 25.32 39.49
N THR A 110 -9.15 26.05 40.18
CA THR A 110 -8.62 25.85 41.52
C THR A 110 -9.57 25.09 42.47
N ARG A 111 -9.09 24.02 43.10
CA ARG A 111 -9.77 23.36 44.23
C ARG A 111 -9.86 24.37 45.38
N LEU A 112 -11.07 24.86 45.65
CA LEU A 112 -11.37 25.56 46.90
C LEU A 112 -11.14 24.58 48.04
N THR A 113 -10.00 24.69 48.73
CA THR A 113 -9.77 24.00 49.99
C THR A 113 -10.78 24.54 50.99
N LYS A 114 -11.71 23.70 51.45
CA LYS A 114 -12.61 24.06 52.54
C LYS A 114 -11.73 24.24 53.79
N SER A 115 -11.39 25.48 54.13
CA SER A 115 -10.87 25.80 55.45
C SER A 115 -11.96 25.48 56.46
N LYS A 116 -11.67 24.54 57.34
CA LYS A 116 -12.52 24.20 58.48
C LYS A 116 -12.47 25.39 59.44
N VAL A 117 -13.56 26.16 59.51
CA VAL A 117 -13.73 27.19 60.53
C VAL A 117 -14.13 26.46 61.81
N GLU A 118 -13.25 26.42 62.80
CA GLU A 118 -13.57 25.96 64.15
C GLU A 118 -14.15 27.14 64.94
N VAL A 119 -15.31 26.88 65.56
CA VAL A 119 -16.06 27.79 66.44
C VAL A 119 -15.68 27.49 67.88
#